data_AF-A0A2E0VID6-F1
#
_entry.id   AF-A0A2E0VID6-F1
#
_cell.length_a   1.000
_cell.length_b   1.000
_cell.length_c   1.000
_cell.angle_alpha   90.00
_cell.angle_beta   90.00
_cell.angle_gamma   90.00
#
_symmetry.space_group_name_H-M   'P 1'
#
loop_
_entity.id
_entity.type
_entity.pdbx_description
1 polymer ?
#
loop_
_entity_poly.entity_id
_entity_poly.type
_entity_poly.pdbx_seq_one_letter_code
_entity_poly.pdbx_strand_id
1 'polypeptide(L)'
;AELLIQERALFRDRNKPTYIEHREKNLGRWQQFYQALIDAERVRAMPVHRITAVISDLVYGTMFTNHVAGRQKGLREQAEDIVDIIFRGILSDSERRQREGEPKQ
;
A
#
# COMPACT_ATOMS: atom_id res chain seq x y z
N ALA A 1 10.25 10.84 -13.23
CA ALA A 1 9.48 9.68 -13.76
C ALA A 1 10.23 8.91 -14.87
N GLU A 2 11.33 9.43 -15.42
CA GLU A 2 12.14 8.76 -16.45
C GLU A 2 12.90 7.50 -15.97
N LEU A 3 13.23 7.39 -14.67
CA LEU A 3 14.02 6.26 -14.14
C LEU A 3 13.32 4.89 -14.27
N LEU A 4 11.98 4.84 -14.20
CA LEU A 4 11.20 3.59 -14.33
C LEU A 4 10.87 3.23 -15.79
N ILE A 5 10.99 4.19 -16.72
CA ILE A 5 10.70 4.00 -18.15
C ILE A 5 11.98 3.54 -18.88
N GLN A 6 13.15 4.05 -18.50
CA GLN A 6 14.44 3.52 -18.97
C GLN A 6 14.67 2.07 -18.51
N GLU A 7 14.11 1.68 -17.36
CA GLU A 7 14.08 0.30 -16.88
C GLU A 7 13.15 -0.65 -17.67
N ARG A 8 12.42 -0.21 -18.70
CA ARG A 8 11.68 -1.14 -19.58
C ARG A 8 12.31 -1.31 -20.96
N ALA A 9 13.04 -0.31 -21.44
CA ALA A 9 13.81 -0.45 -22.68
C ALA A 9 14.97 -1.47 -22.54
N LEU A 10 15.53 -1.61 -21.33
CA LEU A 10 16.63 -2.53 -21.02
C LEU A 10 16.19 -3.93 -20.54
N PHE A 11 14.92 -4.12 -20.17
CA PHE A 11 14.49 -5.30 -19.37
C PHE A 11 13.34 -6.08 -20.01
N ARG A 12 13.27 -6.11 -21.34
CA ARG A 12 12.34 -6.96 -22.10
C ARG A 12 12.48 -8.46 -21.77
N ASP A 13 13.58 -8.87 -21.12
CA ASP A 13 13.91 -10.26 -20.76
C ASP A 13 13.79 -10.64 -19.26
N ARG A 14 13.27 -9.77 -18.37
CA ARG A 14 13.09 -10.16 -16.95
C ARG A 14 11.66 -10.63 -16.67
N ASN A 15 11.52 -11.91 -16.30
CA ASN A 15 10.25 -12.55 -15.93
C ASN A 15 9.55 -11.97 -14.68
N LYS A 16 10.15 -11.04 -13.93
CA LYS A 16 9.58 -10.41 -12.72
C LYS A 16 9.85 -8.89 -12.66
N PRO A 17 8.86 -8.03 -12.40
CA PRO A 17 9.07 -6.60 -12.21
C PRO A 17 9.94 -6.27 -10.98
N THR A 18 10.84 -5.29 -11.09
CA THR A 18 11.76 -4.85 -10.02
C THR A 18 11.06 -4.56 -8.69
N TYR A 19 9.87 -3.94 -8.73
CA TYR A 19 9.06 -3.70 -7.53
C TYR A 19 8.72 -4.99 -6.76
N ILE A 20 8.38 -6.06 -7.47
CA ILE A 20 8.02 -7.36 -6.88
C ILE A 20 9.25 -8.00 -6.22
N GLU A 21 10.41 -7.94 -6.88
CA GLU A 21 11.65 -8.44 -6.29
C GLU A 21 12.05 -7.67 -5.04
N HIS A 22 11.96 -6.34 -5.07
CA HIS A 22 12.24 -5.50 -3.91
C HIS A 22 11.26 -5.76 -2.76
N ARG A 23 9.97 -5.94 -3.06
CA ARG A 23 8.94 -6.30 -2.08
C ARG A 23 9.26 -7.63 -1.41
N GLU A 24 9.52 -8.67 -2.18
CA GLU A 24 9.81 -10.02 -1.64
C GLU A 24 11.03 -10.01 -0.71
N LYS A 25 12.11 -9.31 -1.11
CA LYS A 25 13.33 -9.18 -0.30
C LYS A 25 13.11 -8.43 1.02
N ASN A 26 12.17 -7.50 1.08
CA ASN A 26 11.92 -6.66 2.26
C ASN A 26 10.71 -7.11 3.09
N LEU A 27 9.96 -8.11 2.65
CA LEU A 27 8.68 -8.48 3.26
C LEU A 27 8.83 -8.81 4.75
N GLY A 28 9.86 -9.58 5.14
CA GLY A 28 10.12 -9.92 6.53
C GLY A 28 10.36 -8.69 7.42
N ARG A 29 11.14 -7.71 6.94
CA ARG A 29 11.40 -6.45 7.66
C ARG A 29 10.11 -5.66 7.87
N TRP A 30 9.28 -5.56 6.84
CA TRP A 30 7.99 -4.87 6.94
C TRP A 30 7.02 -5.58 7.87
N GLN A 31 7.01 -6.92 7.85
CA GLN A 31 6.18 -7.69 8.79
C GLN A 31 6.60 -7.45 10.23
N GLN A 32 7.91 -7.49 10.54
CA GLN A 32 8.41 -7.18 11.88
C GLN A 32 8.07 -5.76 12.32
N PHE A 33 8.18 -4.79 11.41
CA PHE A 33 7.82 -3.40 11.69
C PHE A 33 6.34 -3.24 12.07
N TYR A 34 5.43 -3.84 11.30
CA TYR A 34 4.00 -3.78 11.60
C TYR A 34 3.64 -4.59 12.85
N GLN A 35 4.30 -5.70 13.12
CA GLN A 35 4.11 -6.44 14.36
C GLN A 35 4.46 -5.56 15.57
N ALA A 36 5.60 -4.87 15.55
CA ALA A 36 5.98 -3.95 16.63
C ALA A 36 4.99 -2.80 16.83
N LEU A 37 4.35 -2.31 15.76
CA LEU A 37 3.30 -1.30 15.86
C LEU A 37 2.00 -1.84 16.46
N ILE A 38 1.67 -3.11 16.21
CA ILE A 38 0.54 -3.79 16.83
C ILE A 38 0.81 -4.01 18.33
N ASP A 39 2.01 -4.49 18.67
CA ASP A 39 2.41 -4.73 20.05
C ASP A 39 2.44 -3.44 20.88
N ALA A 40 2.72 -2.30 20.23
CA ALA A 40 2.65 -0.96 20.82
C ALA A 40 1.25 -0.33 20.80
N GLU A 41 0.21 -1.09 20.43
CA GLU A 41 -1.19 -0.65 20.31
C GLU A 41 -1.42 0.54 19.35
N ARG A 42 -0.45 0.84 18.48
CA ARG A 42 -0.56 1.91 17.47
C ARG A 42 -1.33 1.47 16.24
N VAL A 43 -1.36 0.17 15.97
CA VAL A 43 -2.11 -0.47 14.90
C VAL A 43 -3.00 -1.54 15.52
N ARG A 44 -4.27 -1.59 15.12
CA ARG A 44 -5.21 -2.61 15.60
C ARG A 44 -4.70 -4.02 15.32
N ALA A 45 -4.96 -4.95 16.23
CA ALA A 45 -4.59 -6.35 16.06
C ALA A 45 -5.23 -6.95 14.80
N MET A 46 -4.39 -7.38 13.86
CA MET A 46 -4.81 -8.04 12.63
C MET A 46 -3.63 -8.80 12.00
N PRO A 47 -3.88 -9.72 11.05
CA PRO A 47 -2.79 -10.45 10.41
C PRO A 47 -1.83 -9.50 9.68
N VAL A 48 -0.56 -9.50 10.08
CA VAL A 48 0.45 -8.60 9.52
C VAL A 48 0.63 -8.79 8.00
N HIS A 49 0.56 -10.03 7.53
CA HIS A 49 0.65 -10.33 6.10
C HIS A 49 -0.45 -9.61 5.30
N ARG A 50 -1.67 -9.47 5.87
CA ARG A 50 -2.77 -8.75 5.25
C ARG A 50 -2.45 -7.27 5.06
N ILE A 51 -1.83 -6.64 6.07
CA ILE A 51 -1.42 -5.22 6.00
C ILE A 51 -0.41 -5.04 4.86
N THR A 52 0.67 -5.83 4.88
CA THR A 52 1.74 -5.71 3.89
C THR A 52 1.29 -6.03 2.46
N ALA A 53 0.39 -7.00 2.27
CA ALA A 53 -0.17 -7.33 0.96
C ALA A 53 -1.04 -6.20 0.40
N VAL A 54 -2.03 -5.73 1.16
CA VAL A 54 -2.97 -4.69 0.70
C VAL A 54 -2.25 -3.38 0.38
N ILE A 55 -1.33 -2.93 1.24
CA ILE A 55 -0.54 -1.72 0.97
C ILE A 55 0.29 -1.89 -0.31
N SER A 56 0.90 -3.06 -0.50
CA SER A 56 1.69 -3.32 -1.71
C SER A 56 0.84 -3.23 -2.98
N ASP A 57 -0.34 -3.83 -2.97
CA ASP A 57 -1.24 -3.84 -4.13
C ASP A 57 -1.75 -2.44 -4.47
N LEU A 58 -2.03 -1.59 -3.47
CA LEU A 58 -2.44 -0.20 -3.66
C LEU A 58 -1.32 0.66 -4.28
N VAL A 59 -0.09 0.52 -3.78
CA VAL A 59 1.08 1.23 -4.32
C VAL A 59 1.37 0.77 -5.74
N TYR A 60 1.42 -0.56 -5.96
CA TYR A 60 1.70 -1.12 -7.28
C TYR A 60 0.61 -0.79 -8.30
N GLY A 61 -0.67 -0.91 -7.91
CA GLY A 61 -1.81 -0.57 -8.76
C GLY A 61 -1.79 0.90 -9.19
N THR A 62 -1.41 1.80 -8.29
CA THR A 62 -1.21 3.22 -8.59
C THR A 62 -0.08 3.44 -9.59
N MET A 63 1.08 2.81 -9.38
CA MET A 63 2.22 2.90 -10.31
C MET A 63 1.87 2.34 -11.70
N PHE A 64 1.18 1.19 -11.74
CA PHE A 64 0.72 0.56 -12.97
C PHE A 64 -0.26 1.48 -13.73
N THR A 65 -1.25 2.02 -13.03
CA THR A 65 -2.25 2.90 -13.63
C THR A 65 -1.63 4.20 -14.13
N ASN A 66 -0.67 4.77 -13.42
CA ASN A 66 0.07 5.94 -13.88
C ASN A 66 0.79 5.67 -15.20
N HIS A 67 1.42 4.49 -15.31
CA HIS A 67 2.11 4.09 -16.53
C HIS A 67 1.15 3.90 -17.71
N VAL A 68 0.02 3.22 -17.50
CA VAL A 68 -0.94 2.92 -18.58
C VAL A 68 -1.76 4.15 -18.99
N ALA A 69 -2.19 4.96 -18.03
CA ALA A 69 -3.10 6.08 -18.27
C ALA A 69 -2.39 7.43 -18.51
N GLY A 70 -1.04 7.47 -18.48
CA GLY A 70 -0.27 8.72 -18.65
C GLY A 70 -0.61 9.79 -17.60
N ARG A 71 -1.01 9.36 -16.39
CA ARG A 71 -1.60 10.24 -15.37
C ARG A 71 -0.56 11.23 -14.82
N GLN A 72 -0.95 12.49 -14.66
CA GLN A 72 -0.07 13.63 -14.30
C GLN A 72 -0.01 13.94 -12.79
N LYS A 73 -0.73 13.19 -11.94
CA LYS A 73 -0.75 13.44 -10.49
C LYS A 73 0.64 13.20 -9.88
N GLY A 74 1.10 14.09 -9.01
CA GLY A 74 2.41 13.96 -8.39
C GLY A 74 2.51 12.71 -7.50
N LEU A 75 3.65 12.01 -7.54
CA LEU A 75 3.85 10.77 -6.75
C LEU A 75 3.64 10.99 -5.24
N ARG A 76 4.04 12.17 -4.72
CA ARG A 76 3.82 12.53 -3.32
C ARG A 76 2.34 12.61 -2.99
N GLU A 77 1.58 13.32 -3.81
CA GLU A 77 0.14 13.51 -3.61
C GLU A 77 -0.60 12.17 -3.62
N GLN A 78 -0.20 11.26 -4.52
CA GLN A 78 -0.75 9.90 -4.56
C GLN A 78 -0.38 9.07 -3.32
N ALA A 79 0.85 9.21 -2.82
CA ALA A 79 1.25 8.53 -1.60
C ALA A 79 0.47 9.06 -0.39
N GLU A 80 0.23 10.36 -0.33
CA GLU A 80 -0.57 11.02 0.71
C GLU A 80 -2.02 10.52 0.68
N ASP A 81 -2.65 10.44 -0.49
CA ASP A 81 -4.01 9.88 -0.64
C ASP A 81 -4.10 8.43 -0.14
N ILE A 82 -3.14 7.60 -0.54
CA ILE A 82 -3.11 6.18 -0.16
C ILE A 82 -2.96 6.04 1.36
N VAL A 83 -2.04 6.79 1.97
CA VAL A 83 -1.80 6.79 3.41
C VAL A 83 -3.03 7.27 4.17
N ASP A 84 -3.66 8.35 3.72
CA ASP A 84 -4.88 8.89 4.33
C ASP A 84 -5.99 7.85 4.33
N ILE A 85 -6.30 7.26 3.17
CA ILE A 85 -7.36 6.25 3.04
C ILE A 85 -7.06 5.00 3.87
N ILE A 86 -5.81 4.50 3.86
CA ILE A 86 -5.47 3.27 4.56
C ILE A 86 -5.54 3.44 6.08
N PHE A 87 -5.02 4.55 6.60
CA PHE A 87 -4.96 4.75 8.05
C PHE A 87 -6.22 5.38 8.63
N ARG A 88 -6.97 6.18 7.85
CA ARG A 88 -8.18 6.86 8.33
C ARG A 88 -9.46 6.17 7.86
N GLY A 89 -9.43 5.46 6.73
CA GLY A 89 -10.63 4.91 6.10
C GLY A 89 -11.51 6.02 5.51
N ILE A 90 -12.53 5.61 4.74
CA ILE A 90 -13.40 6.56 3.99
C ILE A 90 -14.68 6.95 4.73
N LEU A 91 -14.99 6.28 5.84
CA LEU A 91 -16.18 6.57 6.62
C LEU A 91 -16.02 7.89 7.37
N SER A 92 -17.13 8.59 7.63
CA SER A 92 -17.13 9.73 8.54
C SER A 92 -17.00 9.25 10.00
N ASP A 93 -16.65 10.15 10.90
CA ASP A 93 -16.59 9.83 12.34
C ASP A 93 -17.96 9.42 12.90
N SER A 94 -19.06 9.99 12.37
CA SER A 94 -20.42 9.62 12.78
C SER A 94 -20.73 8.17 12.41
N GLU A 95 -20.40 7.77 11.18
CA GLU A 95 -20.64 6.41 10.68
C GLU A 95 -19.73 5.38 11.37
N ARG A 96 -18.46 5.74 11.66
CA ARG A 96 -17.55 4.90 12.46
C ARG A 96 -18.13 4.59 13.84
N ARG A 97 -18.59 5.62 14.57
CA ARG A 97 -19.18 5.46 15.91
C ARG A 97 -20.46 4.64 15.90
N GLN A 98 -21.31 4.79 14.89
CA GLN A 98 -22.53 3.99 14.77
C GLN A 98 -22.21 2.50 14.63
N ARG A 99 -21.25 2.15 13.76
CA ARG A 99 -20.84 0.75 13.53
C ARG A 99 -20.09 0.11 14.69
N GLU A 100 -19.42 0.91 15.51
CA GLU A 100 -18.80 0.42 16.76
C GLU A 100 -19.85 0.12 17.84
N GLY A 101 -20.99 0.82 17.81
CA GLY A 101 -22.12 0.59 18.73
C GLY A 101 -23.10 -0.50 18.28
N GLU A 102 -23.06 -0.93 17.01
CA GLU A 102 -23.88 -2.03 16.51
C GLU A 102 -23.28 -3.39 16.93
N PRO A 103 -24.05 -4.28 17.58
CA PRO A 103 -23.56 -5.62 17.86
C PRO A 103 -23.23 -6.33 16.55
N LYS A 104 -22.01 -6.88 16.46
CA LYS A 104 -21.59 -7.71 15.32
C LYS A 104 -22.55 -8.91 15.23
N GLN A 105 -23.35 -8.95 14.16
CA GLN A 105 -24.20 -10.09 13.82
C GLN A 105 -23.36 -11.32 13.45
#